data_AF-Q53286-F1
#
_entry.id   AF-Q53286-F1
#
_cell.length_a   1.000
_cell.length_b   1.000
_cell.length_c   1.000
_cell.angle_alpha   90.00
_cell.angle_beta   90.00
_cell.angle_gamma   90.00
#
_symmetry.space_group_name_H-M   'P 1'
#
loop_
_entity.id
_entity.type
_entity.pdbx_description
1 polymer ?
#
loop_
_entity_poly.entity_id
_entity_poly.type
_entity_poly.pdbx_seq_one_letter_code
_entity_poly.pdbx_strand_id
1 'polypeptide(L)'
;AAAMMAVATQYLAWLSTAAAQAEQAAAQAMATATAFEAALAATVQPAVVAANRGLMQLLAATNWFGQNAPALMDVEAAYEQMWALDVAAMAGYHFDASAAVAQLAPWQQVLRNLGIDIGKNGQINLGFGNTGSGNIGNNNIGNNNIGNNNIGSGNTGTGNIGSGNTGSGNLGLGNLGDGNIGFGNTGSGNIGFGITGDHQMGFGGFNSGSGNIGFGNSGTGNVGLFNSGSGNIGIGNSGSLNSGIGTSGTINAGLGSAGSLNTSFWNAGMQNAALGSAAGSEAALVSSAGYATGGMSTAAL
;
A
#
# COMPACT_ATOMS: atom_id res chain seq x y z
N ALA A 1 -9.00 3.02 -14.58
CA ALA A 1 -9.13 4.48 -14.56
C ALA A 1 -8.80 5.08 -13.18
N ALA A 2 -9.54 4.73 -12.11
CA ALA A 2 -9.33 5.32 -10.78
C ALA A 2 -7.91 5.14 -10.19
N ALA A 3 -7.34 3.93 -10.26
CA ALA A 3 -5.98 3.68 -9.77
C ALA A 3 -4.91 4.49 -10.53
N MET A 4 -5.04 4.60 -11.86
CA MET A 4 -4.13 5.42 -12.67
C MET A 4 -4.25 6.91 -12.35
N MET A 5 -5.47 7.41 -12.14
CA MET A 5 -5.71 8.79 -11.72
C MET A 5 -5.10 9.08 -10.34
N ALA A 6 -5.21 8.15 -9.39
CA ALA A 6 -4.60 8.30 -8.08
C ALA A 6 -3.07 8.41 -8.15
N VAL A 7 -2.42 7.55 -8.94
CA VAL A 7 -0.96 7.60 -9.16
C VAL A 7 -0.55 8.92 -9.83
N ALA A 8 -1.27 9.33 -10.88
CA ALA A 8 -1.00 10.60 -11.57
C ALA A 8 -1.14 11.81 -10.64
N THR A 9 -2.17 11.82 -9.79
CA THR A 9 -2.40 12.89 -8.81
C THR A 9 -1.26 12.97 -7.79
N GLN A 10 -0.81 11.83 -7.27
CA GLN A 10 0.32 11.76 -6.33
C GLN A 10 1.62 12.25 -6.99
N TYR A 11 1.88 11.82 -8.22
CA TYR A 11 3.06 12.26 -8.96
C TYR A 11 3.04 13.77 -9.25
N LEU A 12 1.88 14.31 -9.65
CA LEU A 12 1.71 15.74 -9.89
C LEU A 12 1.88 16.56 -8.61
N ALA A 13 1.37 16.07 -7.48
CA ALA A 13 1.59 16.69 -6.17
C ALA A 13 3.08 16.70 -5.80
N TRP A 14 3.78 15.59 -6.00
CA TRP A 14 5.23 15.50 -5.78
C TRP A 14 6.00 16.49 -6.67
N LEU A 15 5.70 16.54 -7.97
CA LEU A 15 6.31 17.49 -8.92
C LEU A 15 6.06 18.94 -8.50
N SER A 16 4.83 19.29 -8.12
CA SER A 16 4.50 20.64 -7.68
C SER A 16 5.27 21.05 -6.43
N THR A 17 5.47 20.12 -5.49
CA THR A 17 6.24 20.35 -4.28
C THR A 17 7.72 20.53 -4.60
N ALA A 18 8.28 19.68 -5.47
CA ALA A 18 9.67 19.80 -5.92
C ALA A 18 9.93 21.13 -6.65
N ALA A 19 9.01 21.53 -7.53
CA ALA A 19 9.09 22.80 -8.24
C ALA A 19 9.07 24.00 -7.28
N ALA A 20 8.15 24.01 -6.30
CA ALA A 20 8.07 25.08 -5.31
C ALA A 20 9.35 25.21 -4.46
N GLN A 21 9.95 24.07 -4.08
CA GLN A 21 11.23 24.07 -3.35
C GLN A 21 12.38 24.62 -4.20
N ALA A 22 12.43 24.25 -5.49
CA ALA A 22 13.44 24.78 -6.41
C ALA A 22 13.27 26.30 -6.65
N GLU A 23 12.04 26.77 -6.79
CA GLU A 23 11.72 28.19 -6.93
C GLU A 23 12.14 29.00 -5.71
N GLN A 24 11.84 28.50 -4.50
CA GLN A 24 12.27 29.14 -3.25
C GLN A 24 13.79 29.23 -3.15
N ALA A 25 14.51 28.16 -3.49
CA ALA A 25 15.97 28.15 -3.48
C ALA A 25 16.56 29.16 -4.48
N ALA A 26 16.00 29.24 -5.70
CA ALA A 26 16.42 30.20 -6.70
C ALA A 26 16.17 31.66 -6.26
N ALA A 27 15.03 31.93 -5.64
CA ALA A 27 14.71 33.25 -5.11
C ALA A 27 15.70 33.71 -4.03
N GLN A 28 16.07 32.83 -3.09
CA GLN A 28 17.04 33.18 -2.05
C GLN A 28 18.46 33.35 -2.59
N ALA A 29 18.84 32.57 -3.62
CA ALA A 29 20.11 32.76 -4.30
C ALA A 29 20.17 34.13 -4.99
N MET A 30 19.08 34.56 -5.64
CA MET A 30 18.97 35.89 -6.24
C MET A 30 19.04 37.00 -5.18
N ALA A 31 18.33 36.86 -4.06
CA ALA A 31 18.38 37.82 -2.96
C ALA A 31 19.81 38.00 -2.40
N THR A 32 20.54 36.88 -2.25
CA THR A 32 21.94 36.91 -1.80
C THR A 32 22.85 37.60 -2.82
N ALA A 33 22.65 37.34 -4.11
CA ALA A 33 23.39 38.02 -5.18
C ALA A 33 23.11 39.54 -5.19
N THR A 34 21.86 39.96 -5.03
CA THR A 34 21.51 41.38 -4.94
C THR A 34 22.10 42.05 -3.71
N ALA A 35 22.17 41.36 -2.57
CA ALA A 35 22.84 41.87 -1.37
C ALA A 35 24.34 42.06 -1.60
N PHE A 36 24.99 41.12 -2.30
CA PHE A 36 26.41 41.26 -2.68
C PHE A 36 26.64 42.45 -3.62
N GLU A 37 25.81 42.64 -4.64
CA GLU A 37 25.93 43.76 -5.57
C GLU A 37 25.72 45.11 -4.87
N ALA A 38 24.75 45.19 -3.94
CA ALA A 38 24.53 46.38 -3.13
C ALA A 38 25.74 46.71 -2.23
N ALA A 39 26.32 45.68 -1.60
CA ALA A 39 27.52 45.83 -0.77
C ALA A 39 28.74 46.27 -1.59
N LEU A 40 28.93 45.66 -2.76
CA LEU A 40 30.01 46.00 -3.69
C LEU A 40 29.89 47.46 -4.15
N ALA A 41 28.68 47.92 -4.45
CA ALA A 41 28.42 49.30 -4.85
C ALA A 41 28.62 50.31 -3.70
N ALA A 42 28.33 49.92 -2.46
CA ALA A 42 28.48 50.76 -1.28
C ALA A 42 29.92 50.80 -0.72
N THR A 43 30.74 49.79 -1.02
CA THR A 43 32.13 49.70 -0.55
C THR A 43 32.99 50.78 -1.20
N VAL A 44 33.81 51.46 -0.39
CA VAL A 44 34.73 52.49 -0.84
C VAL A 44 35.82 51.88 -1.70
N GLN A 45 36.03 52.45 -2.89
CA GLN A 45 37.06 51.98 -3.80
C GLN A 45 38.47 52.21 -3.23
N PRO A 46 39.40 51.24 -3.33
CA PRO A 46 40.76 51.38 -2.80
C PRO A 46 41.52 52.60 -3.33
N ALA A 47 41.23 53.04 -4.55
CA ALA A 47 41.84 54.22 -5.15
C ALA A 47 41.50 55.52 -4.40
N VAL A 48 40.28 55.63 -3.86
CA VAL A 48 39.84 56.81 -3.08
C VAL A 48 40.56 56.85 -1.74
N VAL A 49 40.72 55.70 -1.09
CA VAL A 49 41.51 55.56 0.14
C VAL A 49 42.97 55.92 -0.10
N ALA A 50 43.57 55.41 -1.18
CA ALA A 50 44.94 55.73 -1.57
C ALA A 50 45.14 57.22 -1.84
N ALA A 51 44.19 57.88 -2.52
CA ALA A 51 44.22 59.31 -2.77
C ALA A 51 44.17 60.12 -1.47
N ASN A 52 43.29 59.76 -0.53
CA ASN A 52 43.20 60.39 0.79
C ASN A 52 44.52 60.25 1.57
N ARG A 53 45.10 59.04 1.63
CA ARG A 53 46.37 58.80 2.33
C ARG A 53 47.56 59.52 1.67
N GLY A 54 47.59 59.60 0.33
CA GLY A 54 48.60 60.37 -0.39
C GLY A 54 48.50 61.88 -0.12
N LEU A 55 47.28 62.40 -0.04
CA LEU A 55 47.03 63.81 0.29
C LEU A 55 47.44 64.11 1.74
N MET A 56 47.13 63.23 2.70
CA MET A 56 47.61 63.34 4.09
C MET A 56 49.13 63.49 4.16
N GLN A 57 49.87 62.65 3.42
CA GLN A 57 51.34 62.73 3.36
C GLN A 57 51.84 64.06 2.79
N LEU A 58 51.20 64.57 1.72
CA LEU A 58 51.58 65.84 1.09
C LEU A 58 51.33 67.04 2.01
N LEU A 59 50.17 67.09 2.66
CA LEU A 59 49.83 68.16 3.61
C LEU A 59 50.77 68.14 4.81
N ALA A 60 51.09 66.95 5.33
CA ALA A 60 52.02 66.80 6.44
C ALA A 60 53.45 67.24 6.06
N ALA A 61 53.93 66.87 4.87
CA ALA A 61 55.27 67.25 4.38
C ALA A 61 55.44 68.77 4.20
N THR A 62 54.34 69.52 4.05
CA THR A 62 54.34 70.97 3.87
C THR A 62 53.90 71.74 5.13
N ASN A 63 53.58 71.05 6.24
CA ASN A 63 53.03 71.66 7.46
C ASN A 63 54.08 72.22 8.44
N TRP A 64 55.15 72.85 7.94
CA TRP A 64 56.27 73.35 8.76
C TRP A 64 55.86 74.39 9.81
N PHE A 65 54.82 75.17 9.52
CA PHE A 65 54.31 76.24 10.38
C PHE A 65 52.94 75.93 10.99
N GLY A 66 52.43 74.70 10.87
CA GLY A 66 51.13 74.32 11.42
C GLY A 66 49.91 74.86 10.66
N GLN A 67 50.09 75.59 9.56
CA GLN A 67 49.01 76.23 8.80
C GLN A 67 48.07 75.22 8.11
N ASN A 68 48.54 74.00 7.82
CA ASN A 68 47.74 72.94 7.21
C ASN A 68 46.98 72.10 8.24
N ALA A 69 47.05 72.43 9.55
CA ALA A 69 46.40 71.64 10.59
C ALA A 69 44.88 71.46 10.39
N PRO A 70 44.09 72.49 9.99
CA PRO A 70 42.66 72.29 9.70
C PRO A 70 42.43 71.31 8.55
N ALA A 71 43.17 71.45 7.45
CA ALA A 71 43.03 70.57 6.29
C ALA A 71 43.47 69.12 6.58
N LEU A 72 44.45 68.91 7.46
CA LEU A 72 44.82 67.57 7.93
C LEU A 72 43.68 66.91 8.72
N MET A 73 42.99 67.67 9.58
CA MET A 73 41.84 67.15 10.32
C MET A 73 40.68 66.78 9.38
N ASP A 74 40.39 67.59 8.37
CA ASP A 74 39.34 67.29 7.39
C ASP A 74 39.63 66.00 6.60
N VAL A 75 40.89 65.75 6.27
CA VAL A 75 41.32 64.55 5.52
C VAL A 75 41.26 63.30 6.39
N GLU A 76 41.65 63.40 7.66
CA GLU A 76 41.50 62.30 8.62
C GLU A 76 40.01 62.01 8.89
N ALA A 77 39.18 63.04 9.05
CA ALA A 77 37.72 62.89 9.19
C ALA A 77 37.08 62.22 7.96
N ALA A 78 37.53 62.56 6.75
CA ALA A 78 37.08 61.88 5.53
C ALA A 78 37.52 60.40 5.47
N TYR A 79 38.71 60.07 6.02
CA TYR A 79 39.15 58.67 6.15
C TYR A 79 38.29 57.89 7.14
N GLU A 80 37.95 58.48 8.30
CA GLU A 80 37.04 57.88 9.27
C GLU A 80 35.64 57.67 8.67
N GLN A 81 35.15 58.59 7.83
CA GLN A 81 33.89 58.41 7.10
C GLN A 81 33.96 57.25 6.10
N MET A 82 35.05 57.11 5.35
CA MET A 82 35.24 55.95 4.45
C MET A 82 35.24 54.64 5.23
N TRP A 83 35.90 54.60 6.39
CA TRP A 83 35.87 53.44 7.28
C TRP A 83 34.44 53.12 7.76
N ALA A 84 33.69 54.13 8.19
CA ALA A 84 32.30 53.96 8.62
C ALA A 84 31.40 53.47 7.47
N LEU A 85 31.61 53.95 6.24
CA LEU A 85 30.87 53.49 5.05
C LEU A 85 31.11 52.02 4.76
N ASP A 86 32.36 51.56 4.77
CA ASP A 86 32.69 50.14 4.55
C ASP A 86 32.10 49.24 5.63
N VAL A 87 32.15 49.67 6.90
CA VAL A 87 31.52 48.94 8.01
C VAL A 87 30.01 48.84 7.80
N ALA A 88 29.36 49.94 7.40
CA ALA A 88 27.93 49.95 7.11
C ALA A 88 27.57 49.05 5.92
N ALA A 89 28.36 49.09 4.84
CA ALA A 89 28.18 48.24 3.67
C ALA A 89 28.27 46.75 4.03
N MET A 90 29.28 46.36 4.81
CA MET A 90 29.46 44.97 5.25
C MET A 90 28.42 44.52 6.28
N ALA A 91 27.99 45.40 7.17
CA ALA A 91 26.91 45.12 8.11
C ALA A 91 25.57 44.90 7.38
N GLY A 92 25.26 45.73 6.37
CA GLY A 92 24.10 45.57 5.51
C GLY A 92 24.15 44.25 4.73
N TYR A 93 25.29 43.94 4.10
CA TYR A 93 25.49 42.67 3.42
C TYR A 93 25.21 41.47 4.33
N HIS A 94 25.80 41.46 5.53
CA HIS A 94 25.59 40.39 6.48
C HIS A 94 24.13 40.25 6.89
N PHE A 95 23.45 41.38 7.15
CA PHE A 95 22.04 41.39 7.50
C PHE A 95 21.16 40.80 6.38
N ASP A 96 21.31 41.30 5.16
CA ASP A 96 20.48 40.88 4.02
C ASP A 96 20.79 39.43 3.60
N ALA A 97 22.06 39.04 3.53
CA ALA A 97 22.45 37.68 3.18
C ALA A 97 22.00 36.66 4.25
N SER A 98 22.15 36.99 5.53
CA SER A 98 21.68 36.12 6.62
C SER A 98 20.15 35.99 6.61
N ALA A 99 19.43 37.07 6.30
CA ALA A 99 17.99 37.05 6.16
C ALA A 99 17.53 36.15 5.00
N ALA A 100 18.21 36.19 3.86
CA ALA A 100 17.91 35.32 2.72
C ALA A 100 18.15 33.84 3.05
N VAL A 101 19.29 33.52 3.66
CA VAL A 101 19.62 32.14 4.05
C VAL A 101 18.66 31.59 5.11
N ALA A 102 18.20 32.44 6.05
CA ALA A 102 17.24 32.04 7.08
C ALA A 102 15.88 31.58 6.53
N GLN A 103 15.53 31.95 5.29
CA GLN A 103 14.30 31.51 4.63
C GLN A 103 14.41 30.12 4.00
N LEU A 104 15.61 29.53 3.93
CA LEU A 104 15.80 28.20 3.36
C LEU A 104 15.45 27.12 4.39
N ALA A 105 14.61 26.17 3.98
CA ALA A 105 14.33 25.00 4.80
C ALA A 105 15.60 24.12 4.94
N PRO A 106 15.81 23.46 6.08
CA PRO A 106 16.86 22.46 6.22
C PRO A 106 16.70 21.35 5.17
N TRP A 107 17.80 20.87 4.59
CA TRP A 107 17.75 19.86 3.50
C TRP A 107 17.00 18.59 3.91
N GLN A 108 17.09 18.18 5.18
CA GLN A 108 16.34 17.03 5.69
C GLN A 108 14.83 17.26 5.63
N GLN A 109 14.37 18.48 5.89
CA GLN A 109 12.96 18.84 5.75
C GLN A 109 12.54 18.84 4.28
N VAL A 110 13.37 19.36 3.38
CA VAL A 110 13.11 19.34 1.94
C VAL A 110 12.92 17.91 1.45
N LEU A 111 13.80 16.99 1.83
CA LEU A 111 13.66 15.58 1.45
C LEU A 111 12.41 14.94 2.03
N ARG A 112 12.08 15.19 3.31
CA ARG A 112 10.84 14.67 3.90
C ARG A 112 9.60 15.16 3.17
N ASN A 113 9.58 16.43 2.74
CA ASN A 113 8.48 16.99 1.94
C ASN A 113 8.35 16.30 0.58
N LEU A 114 9.45 15.74 0.06
CA LEU A 114 9.48 14.95 -1.18
C LEU A 114 9.24 13.45 -0.95
N GLY A 115 8.88 13.05 0.28
CA GLY A 115 8.64 11.65 0.63
C GLY A 115 9.93 10.83 0.75
N ILE A 116 11.06 11.49 1.02
CA ILE A 116 12.34 10.82 1.28
C ILE A 116 12.69 11.08 2.75
N ASP A 117 12.49 10.07 3.58
CA ASP A 117 12.86 10.15 4.99
C ASP A 117 14.13 9.33 5.24
N ILE A 118 15.13 9.97 5.85
CA ILE A 118 16.44 9.37 6.14
C ILE A 118 16.58 9.24 7.64
N GLY A 119 16.53 7.99 8.12
CA GLY A 119 16.72 7.63 9.51
C GLY A 119 18.16 7.83 9.99
N LYS A 120 18.36 7.88 11.31
CA LYS A 120 19.66 8.14 11.95
C LYS A 120 20.76 7.11 11.59
N ASN A 121 20.35 5.92 11.14
CA ASN A 121 21.22 4.81 10.74
C ASN A 121 21.38 4.71 9.20
N GLY A 122 21.00 5.74 8.45
CA GLY A 122 21.09 5.76 6.99
C GLY A 122 20.00 4.95 6.28
N GLN A 123 19.02 4.41 7.01
CA GLN A 123 17.87 3.75 6.40
C GLN A 123 16.93 4.78 5.77
N ILE A 124 16.39 4.42 4.60
CA ILE A 124 15.57 5.33 3.80
C ILE A 124 14.14 4.80 3.75
N ASN A 125 13.16 5.68 3.96
CA ASN A 125 11.79 5.44 3.53
C ASN A 125 11.51 6.30 2.28
N LEU A 126 10.89 5.70 1.28
CA LEU A 126 10.41 6.35 0.06
C LEU A 126 8.89 6.35 0.06
N GLY A 127 8.28 7.51 -0.11
CA GLY A 127 6.85 7.76 0.04
C GLY A 127 6.48 8.28 1.44
N PHE A 128 5.19 8.51 1.65
CA PHE A 128 4.67 9.29 2.77
C PHE A 128 4.03 8.41 3.84
N GLY A 129 4.05 8.87 5.10
CA GLY A 129 3.35 8.21 6.20
C GLY A 129 3.97 6.89 6.67
N ASN A 130 5.18 6.57 6.22
CA ASN A 130 5.87 5.36 6.67
C ASN A 130 6.42 5.52 8.10
N THR A 131 6.28 4.48 8.91
CA THR A 131 6.87 4.37 10.24
C THR A 131 7.80 3.16 10.29
N GLY A 132 9.03 3.34 10.73
CA GLY A 132 10.08 2.31 10.68
C GLY A 132 11.09 2.62 9.58
N SER A 133 11.61 1.60 8.91
CA SER A 133 12.77 1.75 8.02
C SER A 133 12.71 0.92 6.74
N GLY A 134 13.26 1.44 5.65
CA GLY A 134 13.41 0.68 4.40
C GLY A 134 12.12 0.51 3.63
N ASN A 135 11.07 1.29 3.94
CA ASN A 135 9.78 1.15 3.29
C ASN A 135 9.74 1.91 1.95
N ILE A 136 9.11 1.32 0.94
CA ILE A 136 8.85 1.93 -0.37
C ILE A 136 7.34 1.94 -0.61
N GLY A 137 6.76 3.12 -0.78
CA GLY A 137 5.32 3.34 -0.90
C GLY A 137 4.77 4.12 0.30
N ASN A 138 3.48 4.02 0.59
CA ASN A 138 2.82 4.90 1.56
C ASN A 138 2.21 4.14 2.74
N ASN A 139 2.20 4.80 3.91
CA ASN A 139 1.51 4.37 5.13
C ASN A 139 1.92 2.97 5.63
N ASN A 140 3.16 2.55 5.41
CA ASN A 140 3.65 1.29 5.95
C ASN A 140 4.11 1.46 7.40
N ILE A 141 3.78 0.51 8.26
CA ILE A 141 4.24 0.45 9.66
C ILE A 141 5.13 -0.78 9.82
N GLY A 142 6.38 -0.57 10.22
CA GLY A 142 7.40 -1.60 10.32
C GLY A 142 8.49 -1.42 9.27
N ASN A 143 9.13 -2.52 8.85
CA ASN A 143 10.39 -2.42 8.09
C ASN A 143 10.34 -3.14 6.74
N ASN A 144 11.04 -2.58 5.76
CA ASN A 144 11.29 -3.21 4.46
C ASN A 144 10.01 -3.60 3.70
N ASN A 145 8.93 -2.83 3.85
CA ASN A 145 7.71 -3.07 3.09
C ASN A 145 7.77 -2.37 1.73
N ILE A 146 7.27 -3.04 0.68
CA ILE A 146 7.13 -2.50 -0.67
C ILE A 146 5.64 -2.46 -1.00
N GLY A 147 5.11 -1.28 -1.36
CA GLY A 147 3.70 -1.03 -1.60
C GLY A 147 3.07 -0.22 -0.47
N ASN A 148 1.76 -0.39 -0.23
CA ASN A 148 1.00 0.56 0.58
C ASN A 148 0.24 -0.09 1.74
N ASN A 149 0.11 0.63 2.85
CA ASN A 149 -0.73 0.24 4.00
C ASN A 149 -0.36 -1.11 4.63
N ASN A 150 0.91 -1.54 4.55
CA ASN A 150 1.34 -2.78 5.19
C ASN A 150 1.71 -2.55 6.66
N ILE A 151 1.37 -3.49 7.54
CA ILE A 151 1.71 -3.49 8.96
C ILE A 151 2.57 -4.72 9.25
N GLY A 152 3.78 -4.50 9.78
CA GLY A 152 4.80 -5.52 10.02
C GLY A 152 5.98 -5.38 9.05
N SER A 153 6.65 -6.48 8.69
CA SER A 153 7.94 -6.38 8.00
C SER A 153 8.06 -7.23 6.74
N GLY A 154 8.74 -6.70 5.72
CA GLY A 154 9.07 -7.45 4.51
C GLY A 154 7.85 -7.81 3.64
N ASN A 155 6.75 -7.06 3.74
CA ASN A 155 5.58 -7.31 2.91
C ASN A 155 5.72 -6.63 1.54
N THR A 156 5.25 -7.28 0.48
CA THR A 156 5.17 -6.74 -0.87
C THR A 156 3.71 -6.70 -1.32
N GLY A 157 3.21 -5.54 -1.70
CA GLY A 157 1.82 -5.34 -2.13
C GLY A 157 1.05 -4.43 -1.17
N THR A 158 -0.23 -4.72 -0.90
CA THR A 158 -1.09 -3.75 -0.21
C THR A 158 -1.89 -4.32 0.95
N GLY A 159 -1.95 -3.59 2.07
CA GLY A 159 -2.84 -3.94 3.18
C GLY A 159 -2.51 -5.26 3.88
N ASN A 160 -1.26 -5.74 3.81
CA ASN A 160 -0.87 -6.95 4.51
C ASN A 160 -0.56 -6.65 5.98
N ILE A 161 -0.92 -7.58 6.87
CA ILE A 161 -0.64 -7.52 8.31
C ILE A 161 0.19 -8.75 8.69
N GLY A 162 1.35 -8.53 9.30
CA GLY A 162 2.33 -9.56 9.63
C GLY A 162 3.60 -9.40 8.81
N SER A 163 4.25 -10.50 8.42
CA SER A 163 5.58 -10.40 7.79
C SER A 163 5.78 -11.33 6.60
N GLY A 164 6.53 -10.86 5.61
CA GLY A 164 6.91 -11.66 4.44
C GLY A 164 5.76 -12.01 3.52
N ASN A 165 4.63 -11.28 3.58
CA ASN A 165 3.50 -11.54 2.69
C ASN A 165 3.71 -10.87 1.33
N THR A 166 3.32 -11.53 0.24
CA THR A 166 3.33 -11.00 -1.12
C THR A 166 1.91 -11.07 -1.69
N GLY A 167 1.38 -9.93 -2.14
CA GLY A 167 0.00 -9.77 -2.61
C GLY A 167 -0.76 -8.77 -1.74
N SER A 168 -2.07 -8.95 -1.59
CA SER A 168 -2.93 -7.98 -0.94
C SER A 168 -3.81 -8.57 0.16
N GLY A 169 -3.93 -7.85 1.27
CA GLY A 169 -4.88 -8.20 2.34
C GLY A 169 -4.57 -9.50 3.08
N ASN A 170 -3.32 -9.96 3.09
CA ASN A 170 -2.93 -11.14 3.85
C ASN A 170 -2.75 -10.82 5.34
N LEU A 171 -3.17 -11.72 6.22
CA LEU A 171 -2.96 -11.67 7.66
C LEU A 171 -2.13 -12.86 8.12
N GLY A 172 -0.91 -12.62 8.60
CA GLY A 172 -0.01 -13.65 9.12
C GLY A 172 1.36 -13.60 8.45
N LEU A 173 2.00 -14.74 8.26
CA LEU A 173 3.40 -14.79 7.82
C LEU A 173 3.59 -15.54 6.49
N GLY A 174 4.37 -14.98 5.59
CA GLY A 174 4.87 -15.71 4.41
C GLY A 174 3.78 -16.13 3.42
N ASN A 175 2.64 -15.45 3.38
CA ASN A 175 1.58 -15.78 2.42
C ASN A 175 1.89 -15.19 1.03
N LEU A 176 1.59 -15.95 -0.02
CA LEU A 176 1.73 -15.55 -1.42
C LEU A 176 0.36 -15.60 -2.12
N GLY A 177 -0.11 -14.45 -2.58
CA GLY A 177 -1.45 -14.26 -3.16
C GLY A 177 -2.29 -13.32 -2.30
N ASP A 178 -3.62 -13.40 -2.39
CA ASP A 178 -4.50 -12.37 -1.82
C ASP A 178 -5.44 -12.90 -0.74
N GLY A 179 -5.65 -12.14 0.33
CA GLY A 179 -6.68 -12.41 1.34
C GLY A 179 -6.44 -13.68 2.17
N ASN A 180 -5.20 -14.16 2.28
CA ASN A 180 -4.89 -15.34 3.09
C ASN A 180 -4.76 -15.00 4.57
N ILE A 181 -5.23 -15.89 5.44
CA ILE A 181 -5.08 -15.81 6.90
C ILE A 181 -4.27 -17.02 7.37
N GLY A 182 -3.13 -16.77 8.03
CA GLY A 182 -2.26 -17.79 8.58
C GLY A 182 -0.85 -17.76 8.00
N PHE A 183 -0.26 -18.91 7.73
CA PHE A 183 1.19 -19.03 7.52
C PHE A 183 1.52 -19.80 6.25
N GLY A 184 2.34 -19.22 5.36
CA GLY A 184 2.90 -19.94 4.22
C GLY A 184 1.85 -20.40 3.20
N ASN A 185 0.70 -19.73 3.10
CA ASN A 185 -0.32 -20.10 2.13
C ASN A 185 0.01 -19.52 0.74
N THR A 186 -0.21 -20.30 -0.31
CA THR A 186 -0.05 -19.90 -1.72
C THR A 186 -1.39 -20.00 -2.43
N GLY A 187 -1.85 -18.90 -3.01
CA GLY A 187 -3.17 -18.74 -3.64
C GLY A 187 -3.99 -17.67 -2.92
N SER A 188 -5.32 -17.71 -3.04
CA SER A 188 -6.19 -16.64 -2.54
C SER A 188 -7.27 -17.14 -1.58
N GLY A 189 -7.55 -16.34 -0.54
CA GLY A 189 -8.64 -16.60 0.40
C GLY A 189 -8.47 -17.83 1.29
N ASN A 190 -7.23 -18.31 1.50
CA ASN A 190 -6.98 -19.48 2.33
C ASN A 190 -6.91 -19.13 3.81
N ILE A 191 -7.36 -20.03 4.68
CA ILE A 191 -7.28 -19.90 6.14
C ILE A 191 -6.57 -21.11 6.71
N GLY A 192 -5.30 -20.97 7.10
CA GLY A 192 -4.52 -22.10 7.61
C GLY A 192 -3.01 -21.99 7.46
N PHE A 193 -2.36 -23.14 7.34
CA PHE A 193 -0.90 -23.24 7.31
C PHE A 193 -0.44 -24.06 6.11
N GLY A 194 0.43 -23.51 5.26
CA GLY A 194 1.08 -24.23 4.16
C GLY A 194 0.14 -24.63 3.03
N ILE A 195 -1.02 -23.99 2.90
CA ILE A 195 -2.04 -24.35 1.91
C ILE A 195 -1.58 -23.91 0.51
N THR A 196 -1.82 -24.75 -0.49
CA THR A 196 -1.69 -24.37 -1.91
C THR A 196 -3.03 -24.54 -2.62
N GLY A 197 -3.52 -23.48 -3.24
CA GLY A 197 -4.82 -23.40 -3.93
C GLY A 197 -5.65 -22.22 -3.43
N ASP A 198 -6.95 -22.20 -3.74
CA ASP A 198 -7.81 -21.05 -3.39
C ASP A 198 -8.99 -21.47 -2.50
N HIS A 199 -9.35 -20.57 -1.58
CA HIS A 199 -10.49 -20.66 -0.67
C HIS A 199 -10.50 -21.92 0.21
N GLN A 200 -9.33 -22.45 0.56
CA GLN A 200 -9.24 -23.64 1.41
C GLN A 200 -9.07 -23.26 2.88
N MET A 201 -9.54 -24.14 3.77
CA MET A 201 -9.30 -24.03 5.21
C MET A 201 -8.69 -25.32 5.76
N GLY A 202 -7.54 -25.22 6.45
CA GLY A 202 -6.89 -26.37 7.08
C GLY A 202 -5.36 -26.30 7.11
N PHE A 203 -4.72 -27.45 6.84
CA PHE A 203 -3.27 -27.59 6.78
C PHE A 203 -2.83 -28.04 5.38
N GLY A 204 -1.64 -27.58 4.99
CA GLY A 204 -1.02 -27.78 3.70
C GLY A 204 -0.83 -29.25 3.33
N GLY A 205 -0.95 -29.54 2.04
CA GLY A 205 -0.71 -30.88 1.49
C GLY A 205 -1.84 -31.89 1.73
N PHE A 206 -2.88 -31.53 2.48
CA PHE A 206 -3.98 -32.45 2.77
C PHE A 206 -5.22 -32.21 1.91
N ASN A 207 -5.43 -31.00 1.39
CA ASN A 207 -6.52 -30.75 0.44
C ASN A 207 -5.95 -30.43 -0.95
N SER A 208 -6.64 -30.88 -2.00
CA SER A 208 -6.34 -30.57 -3.40
C SER A 208 -7.57 -30.06 -4.14
N GLY A 209 -7.38 -29.09 -5.04
CA GLY A 209 -8.49 -28.38 -5.71
C GLY A 209 -8.82 -27.06 -5.02
N SER A 210 -10.11 -26.69 -4.93
CA SER A 210 -10.56 -25.34 -4.52
C SER A 210 -11.69 -25.40 -3.50
N GLY A 211 -11.76 -24.45 -2.56
CA GLY A 211 -12.93 -24.32 -1.67
C GLY A 211 -13.10 -25.43 -0.64
N ASN A 212 -12.06 -26.25 -0.39
CA ASN A 212 -12.17 -27.38 0.51
C ASN A 212 -11.91 -26.97 1.98
N ILE A 213 -12.76 -27.41 2.90
CA ILE A 213 -12.65 -27.18 4.34
C ILE A 213 -12.42 -28.52 5.04
N GLY A 214 -11.34 -28.65 5.81
CA GLY A 214 -11.02 -29.86 6.56
C GLY A 214 -9.73 -30.53 6.08
N PHE A 215 -9.73 -31.84 5.91
CA PHE A 215 -8.51 -32.62 5.68
C PHE A 215 -8.72 -33.74 4.66
N GLY A 216 -7.77 -33.94 3.74
CA GLY A 216 -7.81 -35.06 2.80
C GLY A 216 -8.77 -34.86 1.62
N ASN A 217 -9.37 -33.68 1.45
CA ASN A 217 -10.40 -33.46 0.44
C ASN A 217 -9.79 -33.17 -0.94
N SER A 218 -10.36 -33.75 -1.99
CA SER A 218 -9.98 -33.55 -3.39
C SER A 218 -11.16 -33.03 -4.21
N GLY A 219 -10.93 -32.03 -5.05
CA GLY A 219 -11.95 -31.43 -5.91
C GLY A 219 -12.42 -30.07 -5.39
N THR A 220 -13.72 -29.78 -5.47
CA THR A 220 -14.25 -28.43 -5.25
C THR A 220 -15.29 -28.36 -4.14
N GLY A 221 -15.10 -27.47 -3.15
CA GLY A 221 -16.15 -27.12 -2.20
C GLY A 221 -16.53 -28.24 -1.22
N ASN A 222 -15.63 -29.17 -0.92
CA ASN A 222 -15.92 -30.26 0.02
C ASN A 222 -15.64 -29.83 1.47
N VAL A 223 -16.48 -30.24 2.41
CA VAL A 223 -16.36 -29.94 3.84
C VAL A 223 -16.24 -31.24 4.63
N GLY A 224 -15.17 -31.42 5.40
CA GLY A 224 -14.96 -32.59 6.26
C GLY A 224 -13.67 -33.34 5.91
N LEU A 225 -13.74 -34.67 5.83
CA LEU A 225 -12.57 -35.54 5.72
C LEU A 225 -12.61 -36.42 4.47
N PHE A 226 -11.51 -36.48 3.70
CA PHE A 226 -11.32 -37.45 2.62
C PHE A 226 -12.41 -37.48 1.54
N ASN A 227 -13.12 -36.37 1.32
CA ASN A 227 -14.14 -36.30 0.27
C ASN A 227 -13.50 -36.07 -1.10
N SER A 228 -14.09 -36.62 -2.16
CA SER A 228 -13.65 -36.45 -3.54
C SER A 228 -14.81 -35.98 -4.43
N GLY A 229 -14.57 -35.00 -5.30
CA GLY A 229 -15.58 -34.46 -6.21
C GLY A 229 -16.04 -33.07 -5.79
N SER A 230 -17.35 -32.78 -5.83
CA SER A 230 -17.88 -31.41 -5.66
C SER A 230 -18.97 -31.27 -4.62
N GLY A 231 -18.80 -30.35 -3.66
CA GLY A 231 -19.86 -29.97 -2.73
C GLY A 231 -20.25 -31.05 -1.72
N ASN A 232 -19.36 -31.98 -1.40
CA ASN A 232 -19.66 -33.04 -0.44
C ASN A 232 -19.38 -32.59 1.01
N ILE A 233 -20.24 -32.97 1.95
CA ILE A 233 -20.13 -32.66 3.38
C ILE A 233 -20.04 -33.97 4.17
N GLY A 234 -19.01 -34.14 5.00
CA GLY A 234 -18.84 -35.31 5.87
C GLY A 234 -17.55 -36.07 5.62
N ILE A 235 -17.58 -37.40 5.62
CA ILE A 235 -16.36 -38.25 5.61
C ILE A 235 -16.38 -39.23 4.45
N GLY A 236 -15.35 -39.20 3.60
CA GLY A 236 -15.12 -40.22 2.57
C GLY A 236 -16.19 -40.27 1.48
N ASN A 237 -16.87 -39.15 1.20
CA ASN A 237 -17.90 -39.09 0.16
C ASN A 237 -17.26 -38.87 -1.22
N SER A 238 -17.86 -39.44 -2.27
CA SER A 238 -17.40 -39.30 -3.65
C SER A 238 -18.52 -38.86 -4.60
N GLY A 239 -18.24 -37.96 -5.53
CA GLY A 239 -19.25 -37.45 -6.47
C GLY A 239 -19.71 -36.04 -6.12
N SER A 240 -21.01 -35.74 -6.21
CA SER A 240 -21.53 -34.38 -6.09
C SER A 240 -22.64 -34.23 -5.03
N LEU A 241 -22.54 -33.18 -4.21
CA LEU A 241 -23.59 -32.77 -3.27
C LEU A 241 -24.01 -33.86 -2.27
N ASN A 242 -23.08 -34.72 -1.86
CA ASN A 242 -23.39 -35.77 -0.90
C ASN A 242 -23.12 -35.33 0.55
N SER A 243 -23.96 -35.72 1.50
CA SER A 243 -23.86 -35.38 2.92
C SER A 243 -23.87 -36.62 3.81
N GLY A 244 -22.75 -36.95 4.46
CA GLY A 244 -22.70 -38.08 5.40
C GLY A 244 -21.37 -38.82 5.39
N ILE A 245 -21.41 -40.15 5.51
CA ILE A 245 -20.20 -40.98 5.60
C ILE A 245 -20.20 -42.04 4.49
N GLY A 246 -19.15 -42.07 3.69
CA GLY A 246 -18.92 -43.10 2.67
C GLY A 246 -19.99 -43.14 1.58
N THR A 247 -20.59 -42.00 1.24
CA THR A 247 -21.63 -41.91 0.21
C THR A 247 -21.03 -41.67 -1.18
N SER A 248 -21.69 -42.17 -2.24
CA SER A 248 -21.23 -42.02 -3.62
C SER A 248 -22.34 -41.65 -4.59
N GLY A 249 -22.03 -40.82 -5.59
CA GLY A 249 -22.99 -40.40 -6.62
C GLY A 249 -23.43 -38.95 -6.45
N THR A 250 -24.71 -38.65 -6.65
CA THR A 250 -25.23 -37.28 -6.71
C THR A 250 -26.38 -37.04 -5.73
N ILE A 251 -26.28 -36.03 -4.86
CA ILE A 251 -27.36 -35.64 -3.93
C ILE A 251 -27.79 -36.82 -3.06
N ASN A 252 -26.84 -37.42 -2.33
CA ASN A 252 -27.13 -38.45 -1.35
C ASN A 252 -26.89 -37.94 0.07
N ALA A 253 -27.68 -38.42 1.04
CA ALA A 253 -27.47 -38.17 2.45
C ALA A 253 -27.56 -39.48 3.25
N GLY A 254 -26.67 -39.66 4.21
CA GLY A 254 -26.67 -40.82 5.12
C GLY A 254 -25.32 -41.54 5.22
N LEU A 255 -25.37 -42.85 5.47
CA LEU A 255 -24.20 -43.72 5.62
C LEU A 255 -24.20 -44.77 4.51
N GLY A 256 -23.13 -44.84 3.71
CA GLY A 256 -22.94 -45.90 2.72
C GLY A 256 -23.93 -45.89 1.56
N SER A 257 -24.57 -44.76 1.27
CA SER A 257 -25.57 -44.63 0.19
C SER A 257 -24.88 -44.41 -1.16
N ALA A 258 -25.35 -45.08 -2.21
CA ALA A 258 -24.81 -44.96 -3.57
C ALA A 258 -25.92 -44.72 -4.60
N GLY A 259 -25.71 -43.77 -5.51
CA GLY A 259 -26.66 -43.46 -6.59
C GLY A 259 -27.09 -42.00 -6.61
N SER A 260 -28.39 -41.74 -6.80
CA SER A 260 -28.94 -40.39 -6.87
C SER A 260 -30.15 -40.23 -5.97
N LEU A 261 -30.25 -39.10 -5.25
CA LEU A 261 -31.40 -38.71 -4.42
C LEU A 261 -31.73 -39.69 -3.28
N ASN A 262 -30.72 -40.31 -2.66
CA ASN A 262 -30.93 -41.17 -1.50
C ASN A 262 -30.83 -40.37 -0.20
N THR A 263 -31.72 -40.59 0.77
CA THR A 263 -31.69 -39.93 2.10
C THR A 263 -31.70 -40.93 3.26
N SER A 264 -31.22 -42.15 3.04
CA SER A 264 -31.35 -43.27 3.98
C SER A 264 -30.03 -44.04 4.14
N PHE A 265 -29.93 -44.78 5.25
CA PHE A 265 -28.81 -45.69 5.54
C PHE A 265 -28.73 -46.82 4.50
N TRP A 266 -27.53 -47.08 3.97
CA TRP A 266 -27.20 -48.28 3.19
C TRP A 266 -28.13 -48.56 2.01
N ASN A 267 -28.40 -47.55 1.17
CA ASN A 267 -29.18 -47.75 -0.06
C ASN A 267 -28.26 -47.63 -1.28
N ALA A 268 -28.11 -48.72 -2.03
CA ALA A 268 -27.32 -48.76 -3.26
C ALA A 268 -28.27 -48.92 -4.47
N GLY A 269 -28.43 -47.85 -5.25
CA GLY A 269 -29.20 -47.87 -6.49
C GLY A 269 -30.59 -47.23 -6.40
N MET A 270 -31.14 -46.85 -7.57
CA MET A 270 -32.38 -46.09 -7.69
C MET A 270 -33.59 -46.82 -7.08
N GLN A 271 -34.01 -46.44 -5.88
CA GLN A 271 -35.38 -46.62 -5.41
C GLN A 271 -35.78 -45.49 -4.45
N ASN A 272 -36.28 -44.38 -4.98
CA ASN A 272 -37.37 -43.65 -4.33
C ASN A 272 -38.12 -42.70 -5.29
N ALA A 273 -38.98 -43.25 -6.14
CA ALA A 273 -40.14 -42.54 -6.66
C ALA A 273 -41.40 -43.26 -6.17
N ALA A 274 -41.56 -43.36 -4.85
CA ALA A 274 -42.79 -43.84 -4.22
C ALA A 274 -43.04 -43.08 -2.90
N LEU A 275 -43.23 -41.76 -2.99
CA LEU A 275 -43.89 -40.96 -1.96
C LEU A 275 -44.72 -39.88 -2.65
N GLY A 276 -45.82 -40.34 -3.22
CA GLY A 276 -46.84 -39.56 -3.91
C GLY A 276 -48.14 -40.34 -4.06
N SER A 277 -48.47 -41.19 -3.08
CA SER A 277 -49.82 -41.74 -2.94
C SER A 277 -50.69 -40.74 -2.17
N ALA A 278 -51.27 -39.78 -2.87
CA ALA A 278 -52.55 -39.19 -2.49
C ALA A 278 -53.23 -38.58 -3.72
N ALA A 279 -54.32 -39.25 -4.14
CA ALA A 279 -55.40 -38.81 -5.03
C ALA A 279 -55.13 -38.77 -6.55
N GLY A 280 -55.72 -39.75 -7.26
CA GLY A 280 -56.01 -39.65 -8.69
C GLY A 280 -55.95 -40.98 -9.45
N SER A 281 -57.06 -41.73 -9.42
CA SER A 281 -57.62 -42.57 -10.52
C SER A 281 -56.73 -42.77 -11.77
N GLU A 282 -56.42 -43.95 -12.31
CA GLU A 282 -57.05 -45.27 -12.30
C GLU A 282 -55.95 -46.30 -12.66
N ALA A 283 -55.85 -47.41 -11.92
CA ALA A 283 -55.11 -48.58 -12.37
C ALA A 283 -56.13 -49.66 -12.74
N ALA A 284 -56.42 -49.74 -14.04
CA ALA A 284 -57.00 -50.91 -14.66
C ALA A 284 -56.05 -52.11 -14.47
N LEU A 285 -56.46 -53.06 -13.65
CA LEU A 285 -56.39 -54.52 -13.85
C LEU A 285 -56.58 -55.21 -12.49
N VAL A 286 -57.83 -55.52 -12.15
CA VAL A 286 -58.13 -56.61 -11.22
C VAL A 286 -58.86 -57.68 -12.00
N SER A 287 -58.08 -58.69 -12.36
CA SER A 287 -58.54 -59.98 -12.81
C SER A 287 -59.06 -60.79 -11.62
N SER A 288 -60.19 -61.44 -11.85
CA SER A 288 -60.68 -62.69 -11.24
C SER A 288 -61.62 -62.65 -10.01
N ALA A 289 -62.82 -63.15 -10.32
CA ALA A 289 -63.68 -64.05 -9.54
C ALA A 289 -64.59 -63.47 -8.44
N GLY A 290 -65.89 -63.44 -8.75
CA GLY A 290 -66.99 -63.35 -7.80
C GLY A 290 -68.33 -63.51 -8.50
N TYR A 291 -68.89 -64.71 -8.47
CA TYR A 291 -70.22 -65.07 -8.98
C TYR A 291 -71.34 -64.15 -8.44
N ALA A 292 -72.29 -63.76 -9.29
CA ALA A 292 -73.70 -64.19 -9.22
C ALA A 292 -74.70 -63.15 -9.77
N THR A 293 -75.37 -63.57 -10.85
CA THR A 293 -76.82 -63.44 -11.10
C THR A 293 -77.49 -62.07 -11.21
N GLY A 294 -78.06 -61.79 -12.39
CA GLY A 294 -79.26 -60.94 -12.49
C GLY A 294 -79.55 -60.32 -13.86
N GLY A 295 -80.17 -61.08 -14.76
CA GLY A 295 -81.28 -60.58 -15.60
C GLY A 295 -81.00 -59.73 -16.85
N MET A 296 -81.31 -60.33 -18.02
CA MET A 296 -82.12 -59.85 -19.18
C MET A 296 -81.85 -58.41 -19.73
N SER A 297 -81.74 -58.13 -21.04
CA SER A 297 -82.34 -58.69 -22.25
C SER A 297 -81.70 -58.09 -23.52
N THR A 298 -81.75 -58.82 -24.66
CA THR A 298 -81.99 -58.35 -26.07
C THR A 298 -81.07 -57.28 -26.70
N ALA A 299 -80.66 -57.27 -27.96
CA ALA A 299 -80.85 -58.07 -29.19
C ALA A 299 -79.82 -57.52 -30.23
N ALA A 300 -79.14 -58.39 -30.99
CA ALA A 300 -79.24 -58.50 -32.45
C ALA A 300 -79.11 -57.20 -33.28
N LEU A 301 -77.91 -56.92 -33.81
CA LEU A 301 -77.51 -57.07 -35.23
C LEU A 301 -76.14 -56.41 -35.44
#